data_AF-A0A3L6Q6G4-F1
#
_entry.id   AF-A0A3L6Q6G4-F1
#
_cell.length_a   1.000
_cell.length_b   1.000
_cell.length_c   1.000
_cell.angle_alpha   90.00
_cell.angle_beta   90.00
_cell.angle_gamma   90.00
#
_symmetry.space_group_name_H-M   'P 1'
#
loop_
_entity.id
_entity.type
_entity.pdbx_description
1 polymer ?
#
loop_
_entity_poly.entity_id
_entity_poly.type
_entity_poly.pdbx_seq_one_letter_code
_entity_poly.pdbx_strand_id
1 'polypeptide(L)'
;MLSELPARTSSRASFIILVTDTKESSRFSKLPREFLKNQPVVHTIGLGAAHDPKALLSIAEESHGTYSFVDDQNTDSIPGAVAVCLSGIKAVAAVGTRVSLEAAVGSGVRVERIESGGYSSAITGEKTSGEITVGVLYAGEAKSFIVHLNVPAVPPTSASVDGCCDKQELLTASFFGQYTTSDGDASPPKIQATLSVQRSPPEGVAVAASLQKVPVPVVMDQIAQFGVLDMVTTFVENEIWELSSITAEVGAAMATKLQSWWEEFVQARQFWSGLDLGVLEVEINKMVTILAAAGSSSCSSPSPVSATAYMLSWLSSYQTQRPTAMGSPSNVAPAFATLSVQLTVQETTTIITAPAGSLGGDSCPPCECDDACVEARPPPALVQASNVRRCNSSNVEAPPKLRAVA
;
A
#
# COMPACT_ATOMS: atom_id res chain seq x y z
N MET A 1 -7.20 42.28 -6.89
CA MET A 1 -7.59 41.54 -8.11
C MET A 1 -6.49 40.54 -8.42
N LEU A 2 -6.58 39.34 -7.83
CA LEU A 2 -5.77 38.20 -8.24
C LEU A 2 -6.62 37.48 -9.28
N SER A 3 -6.20 37.59 -10.54
CA SER A 3 -6.83 36.92 -11.67
C SER A 3 -6.92 35.43 -11.40
N GLU A 4 -8.14 34.89 -11.45
CA GLU A 4 -8.39 33.45 -11.57
C GLU A 4 -7.60 32.93 -12.77
N LEU A 5 -6.51 32.20 -12.48
CA LEU A 5 -5.88 31.36 -13.48
C LEU A 5 -6.86 30.19 -13.74
N PRO A 6 -7.17 29.87 -15.02
CA PRO A 6 -8.03 28.74 -15.33
C PRO A 6 -7.42 27.48 -14.73
N ALA A 7 -8.26 26.62 -14.15
CA ALA A 7 -7.88 25.29 -13.70
C ALA A 7 -7.24 24.55 -14.88
N ARG A 8 -5.91 24.52 -14.93
CA ARG A 8 -5.17 23.67 -15.85
C ARG A 8 -5.52 22.24 -15.45
N THR A 9 -6.11 21.50 -16.38
CA THR A 9 -6.14 20.04 -16.37
C THR A 9 -4.69 19.54 -16.48
N SER A 10 -3.95 19.64 -15.38
CA SER A 10 -2.56 19.21 -15.31
C SER A 10 -2.57 17.69 -15.15
N SER A 11 -2.09 16.97 -16.18
CA SER A 11 -1.77 15.54 -16.11
C SER A 11 -0.61 15.22 -15.16
N ARG A 12 -0.03 16.23 -14.49
CA ARG A 12 1.08 16.07 -13.55
C ARG A 12 0.54 15.79 -12.16
N ALA A 13 0.85 14.61 -11.62
CA ALA A 13 0.67 14.33 -10.21
C ALA A 13 1.46 15.34 -9.36
N SER A 14 0.83 15.82 -8.29
CA SER A 14 1.42 16.75 -7.33
C SER A 14 1.56 16.04 -6.00
N PHE A 15 2.74 16.11 -5.39
CA PHE A 15 3.05 15.47 -4.12
C PHE A 15 3.64 16.49 -3.16
N ILE A 16 3.32 16.33 -1.88
CA ILE A 16 3.89 17.10 -0.78
C ILE A 16 4.42 16.10 0.24
N ILE A 17 5.65 16.32 0.70
CA ILE A 17 6.18 15.63 1.87
C ILE A 17 6.18 16.64 3.02
N LEU A 18 5.31 16.41 4.00
CA LEU A 18 5.23 17.21 5.22
C LEU A 18 6.03 16.51 6.32
N VAL A 19 7.10 17.16 6.79
CA VAL A 19 7.93 16.65 7.89
C VAL A 19 7.77 17.57 9.09
N THR A 20 7.50 17.02 10.27
CA THR A 20 7.38 17.80 11.50
C THR A 20 7.71 16.98 12.74
N ASP A 21 8.32 17.64 13.71
CA ASP A 21 8.57 17.17 15.08
C ASP A 21 7.60 17.82 16.09
N THR A 22 6.68 18.69 15.63
CA THR A 22 5.89 19.54 16.52
C THR A 22 4.52 18.95 16.85
N LYS A 23 4.05 19.25 18.07
CA LYS A 23 2.70 18.93 18.55
C LYS A 23 1.64 19.97 18.11
N GLU A 24 1.99 21.00 17.34
CA GLU A 24 1.04 22.04 16.92
C GLU A 24 0.10 21.54 15.81
N SER A 25 -0.71 20.53 16.13
CA SER A 25 -1.68 19.90 15.22
C SER A 25 -2.98 20.67 15.04
N SER A 26 -3.32 21.57 15.98
CA SER A 26 -4.55 22.36 15.91
C SER A 26 -4.62 23.28 14.69
N ARG A 27 -3.48 23.57 14.05
CA ARG A 27 -3.41 24.34 12.79
C ARG A 27 -3.64 23.49 11.55
N PHE A 28 -3.58 22.16 11.66
CA PHE A 28 -3.59 21.23 10.52
C PHE A 28 -4.69 20.17 10.60
N SER A 29 -5.65 20.33 11.52
CA SER A 29 -6.67 19.30 11.79
C SER A 29 -7.59 18.98 10.61
N LYS A 30 -7.63 19.85 9.58
CA LYS A 30 -8.28 19.60 8.28
C LYS A 30 -7.56 20.38 7.20
N LEU A 31 -7.30 19.73 6.06
CA LEU A 31 -6.83 20.44 4.88
C LEU A 31 -7.94 21.35 4.35
N PRO A 32 -7.66 22.64 4.04
CA PRO A 32 -8.66 23.51 3.44
C PRO A 32 -9.25 22.89 2.18
N ARG A 33 -10.57 23.01 1.95
CA ARG A 33 -11.21 22.46 0.74
C ARG A 33 -10.55 22.96 -0.55
N GLU A 34 -10.06 24.20 -0.56
CA GLU A 34 -9.32 24.78 -1.68
C GLU A 34 -7.95 24.13 -1.92
N PHE A 35 -7.33 23.56 -0.88
CA PHE A 35 -6.09 22.78 -1.00
C PHE A 35 -6.37 21.42 -1.67
N LEU A 36 -7.46 20.76 -1.26
CA LEU A 36 -7.91 19.50 -1.87
C LEU A 36 -8.43 19.68 -3.31
N LYS A 37 -8.80 20.91 -3.70
CA LYS A 37 -9.27 21.24 -5.05
C LYS A 37 -8.21 21.01 -6.14
N ASN A 38 -6.93 21.11 -5.79
CA ASN A 38 -5.80 20.79 -6.69
C ASN A 38 -5.26 19.36 -6.50
N GLN A 39 -5.84 18.59 -5.56
CA GLN A 39 -5.53 17.19 -5.24
C GLN A 39 -4.03 16.82 -5.10
N PRO A 40 -3.18 17.60 -4.40
CA PRO A 40 -1.85 17.11 -4.08
C PRO A 40 -1.94 15.96 -3.06
N VAL A 41 -1.21 14.88 -3.29
CA VAL A 41 -1.07 13.79 -2.33
C VAL A 41 -0.06 14.23 -1.26
N VAL A 42 -0.47 14.22 0.02
CA VAL A 42 0.39 14.64 1.14
C VAL A 42 0.89 13.41 1.90
N HIS A 43 2.17 13.11 1.76
CA HIS A 43 2.85 12.15 2.63
C HIS A 43 3.38 12.87 3.87
N THR A 44 3.10 12.33 5.05
CA THR A 44 3.49 12.94 6.32
C THR A 44 4.57 12.10 7.01
N ILE A 45 5.56 12.77 7.61
CA ILE A 45 6.64 12.15 8.38
C ILE A 45 6.70 12.84 9.74
N GLY A 46 6.30 12.10 10.79
CA GLY A 46 6.44 12.51 12.18
C GLY A 46 7.83 12.17 12.71
N LEU A 47 8.46 13.13 13.39
CA LEU A 47 9.78 12.96 13.99
C LEU A 47 9.68 12.97 15.52
N GLY A 48 10.21 11.92 16.14
CA GLY A 48 10.39 11.83 17.58
C GLY A 48 9.11 11.65 18.37
N ALA A 49 9.17 11.82 19.68
CA ALA A 49 8.01 11.70 20.55
C ALA A 49 7.17 12.98 20.66
N ALA A 50 7.61 14.08 20.04
CA ALA A 50 7.01 15.39 20.19
C ALA A 50 5.91 15.70 19.17
N HIS A 51 5.83 14.98 18.05
CA HIS A 51 4.79 15.22 17.04
C HIS A 51 3.42 14.66 17.45
N ASP A 52 2.38 15.10 16.75
CA ASP A 52 1.04 14.53 16.86
C ASP A 52 0.80 13.49 15.75
N PRO A 53 0.84 12.18 16.04
CA PRO A 53 0.70 11.15 15.02
C PRO A 53 -0.73 11.06 14.46
N LYS A 54 -1.76 11.44 15.22
CA LYS A 54 -3.16 11.38 14.78
C LYS A 54 -3.45 12.46 13.75
N ALA A 55 -2.94 13.66 13.99
CA ALA A 55 -3.08 14.77 13.05
C ALA A 55 -2.36 14.50 11.71
N LEU A 56 -1.14 13.98 11.78
CA LEU A 56 -0.38 13.65 10.57
C LEU A 56 -1.00 12.50 9.77
N LEU A 57 -1.57 11.49 10.44
CA LEU A 57 -2.35 10.46 9.77
C LEU A 57 -3.58 11.06 9.08
N SER A 58 -4.36 11.90 9.77
CA SER A 58 -5.56 12.52 9.22
C SER A 58 -5.27 13.36 7.96
N ILE A 59 -4.18 14.14 7.95
CA ILE A 59 -3.73 14.91 6.77
C ILE A 59 -3.37 13.98 5.60
N ALA A 60 -2.66 12.89 5.89
CA ALA A 60 -2.28 11.91 4.88
C ALA A 60 -3.53 11.24 4.29
N GLU A 61 -4.46 10.78 5.13
CA GLU A 61 -5.70 10.14 4.70
C GLU A 61 -6.59 11.07 3.86
N GLU A 62 -6.76 12.33 4.27
CA GLU A 62 -7.55 13.33 3.53
C GLU A 62 -7.04 13.59 2.10
N SER A 63 -5.76 13.31 1.85
CA SER A 63 -5.10 13.52 0.55
C SER A 63 -4.67 12.22 -0.14
N HIS A 64 -5.06 11.05 0.39
CA HIS A 64 -4.65 9.72 -0.08
C HIS A 64 -3.13 9.46 -0.05
N GLY A 65 -2.41 10.16 0.84
CA GLY A 65 -1.00 9.95 1.11
C GLY A 65 -0.75 8.88 2.17
N THR A 66 0.48 8.87 2.70
CA THR A 66 0.89 7.92 3.74
C THR A 66 1.50 8.66 4.92
N TYR A 67 1.35 8.08 6.11
CA TYR A 67 1.98 8.55 7.32
C TYR A 67 3.15 7.63 7.69
N SER A 68 4.32 8.22 7.93
CA SER A 68 5.52 7.55 8.42
C SER A 68 6.00 8.20 9.72
N PHE A 69 6.75 7.45 10.50
CA PHE A 69 7.29 7.86 11.79
C PHE A 69 8.77 7.51 11.90
N VAL A 70 9.58 8.41 12.46
CA VAL A 70 10.97 8.15 12.84
C VAL A 70 11.12 8.40 14.33
N ASP A 71 11.62 7.40 15.06
CA ASP A 71 11.79 7.47 16.51
C ASP A 71 13.02 8.34 16.88
N ASP A 72 12.98 8.98 18.05
CA ASP A 72 14.10 9.79 18.57
C ASP A 72 15.40 8.98 18.67
N GLN A 73 15.30 7.67 18.90
CA GLN A 73 16.44 6.76 18.96
C GLN A 73 17.06 6.49 17.57
N ASN A 74 16.40 6.87 16.48
CA ASN A 74 16.80 6.60 15.09
C ASN A 74 16.83 7.89 14.24
N THR A 75 17.23 9.02 14.83
CA THR A 75 17.28 10.31 14.10
C THR A 75 18.27 10.31 12.93
N ASP A 76 19.32 9.51 13.00
CA ASP A 76 20.24 9.22 11.88
C ASP A 76 19.53 8.56 10.70
N SER A 77 18.37 7.94 10.93
CA SER A 77 17.58 7.21 9.95
C SER A 77 16.52 8.08 9.25
N ILE A 78 16.43 9.38 9.56
CA ILE A 78 15.52 10.34 8.89
C ILE A 78 15.70 10.31 7.36
N PRO A 79 16.92 10.38 6.80
CA PRO A 79 17.08 10.32 5.36
C PRO A 79 16.57 9.01 4.74
N GLY A 80 16.73 7.88 5.45
CA GLY A 80 16.20 6.60 5.02
C GLY A 80 14.67 6.57 5.00
N ALA A 81 14.01 7.18 5.98
CA ALA A 81 12.55 7.30 5.99
C ALA A 81 12.03 8.21 4.85
N VAL A 82 12.74 9.31 4.56
CA VAL A 82 12.46 10.16 3.39
C VAL A 82 12.69 9.39 2.09
N ALA A 83 13.74 8.56 2.01
CA ALA A 83 14.02 7.71 0.86
C ALA A 83 12.90 6.68 0.60
N VAL A 84 12.36 6.05 1.65
CA VAL A 84 11.18 5.18 1.55
C VAL A 84 10.01 5.93 0.88
N CYS A 85 9.70 7.14 1.35
CA CYS A 85 8.62 7.96 0.77
C CYS A 85 8.90 8.39 -0.68
N LEU A 86 10.11 8.88 -0.96
CA LEU A 86 10.50 9.37 -2.28
C LEU A 86 10.56 8.28 -3.34
N SER A 87 10.86 7.04 -2.95
CA SER A 87 11.02 5.92 -3.89
C SER A 87 9.77 5.69 -4.74
N GLY A 88 8.57 5.85 -4.16
CA GLY A 88 7.32 5.77 -4.90
C GLY A 88 7.09 6.98 -5.78
N ILE A 89 7.29 8.19 -5.23
CA ILE A 89 7.04 9.47 -5.92
C ILE A 89 7.89 9.62 -7.19
N LYS A 90 9.12 9.09 -7.19
CA LYS A 90 10.01 9.09 -8.36
C LYS A 90 9.59 8.10 -9.45
N ALA A 91 8.71 7.16 -9.13
CA ALA A 91 8.36 6.02 -9.96
C ALA A 91 6.85 6.01 -10.25
N VAL A 92 6.26 7.16 -10.63
CA VAL A 92 4.82 7.24 -10.93
C VAL A 92 4.53 6.59 -12.29
N ALA A 93 3.82 5.46 -12.24
CA ALA A 93 3.43 4.67 -13.42
C ALA A 93 2.08 5.13 -14.00
N ALA A 94 1.14 5.52 -13.13
CA ALA A 94 -0.18 5.98 -13.53
C ALA A 94 -0.83 6.92 -12.51
N VAL A 95 -1.73 7.78 -12.98
CA VAL A 95 -2.49 8.73 -12.16
C VAL A 95 -4.00 8.59 -12.42
N GLY A 96 -4.83 8.98 -11.45
CA GLY A 96 -6.29 8.87 -11.56
C GLY A 96 -6.77 7.42 -11.73
N THR A 97 -6.05 6.47 -11.14
CA THR A 97 -6.30 5.04 -11.31
C THR A 97 -7.52 4.57 -10.54
N ARG A 98 -8.27 3.66 -11.15
CA ARG A 98 -9.47 3.04 -10.57
C ARG A 98 -9.71 1.65 -11.15
N VAL A 99 -10.38 0.82 -10.36
CA VAL A 99 -10.83 -0.51 -10.79
C VAL A 99 -12.36 -0.50 -10.83
N SER A 100 -12.94 -0.76 -11.99
CA SER A 100 -14.38 -1.00 -12.14
C SER A 100 -14.64 -2.51 -12.13
N LEU A 101 -15.71 -2.91 -11.47
CA LEU A 101 -16.17 -4.27 -11.34
C LEU A 101 -17.57 -4.34 -11.94
N GLU A 102 -17.77 -5.19 -12.95
CA GLU A 102 -19.07 -5.34 -13.61
C GLU A 102 -19.50 -6.80 -13.55
N ALA A 103 -20.65 -7.07 -12.92
CA ALA A 103 -21.24 -8.40 -12.91
C ALA A 103 -21.73 -8.74 -14.32
N ALA A 104 -21.59 -10.00 -14.72
CA ALA A 104 -22.00 -10.44 -16.05
C ALA A 104 -23.51 -10.19 -16.26
N VAL A 105 -23.86 -9.55 -17.38
CA VAL A 105 -25.24 -9.17 -17.70
C VAL A 105 -26.14 -10.42 -17.73
N GLY A 106 -27.29 -10.36 -17.06
CA GLY A 106 -28.25 -11.48 -17.02
C GLY A 106 -27.81 -12.68 -16.17
N SER A 107 -26.66 -12.63 -15.50
CA SER A 107 -26.16 -13.72 -14.63
C SER A 107 -26.82 -13.78 -13.25
N GLY A 108 -27.45 -12.68 -12.81
CA GLY A 108 -27.97 -12.50 -11.46
C GLY A 108 -26.89 -12.40 -10.36
N VAL A 109 -25.61 -12.39 -10.72
CA VAL A 109 -24.49 -12.20 -9.79
C VAL A 109 -24.55 -10.80 -9.18
N ARG A 110 -24.26 -10.70 -7.88
CA ARG A 110 -24.21 -9.42 -7.16
C ARG A 110 -22.91 -9.24 -6.39
N VAL A 111 -22.39 -8.02 -6.39
CA VAL A 111 -21.28 -7.56 -5.56
C VAL A 111 -21.84 -7.19 -4.17
N GLU A 112 -21.58 -8.01 -3.16
CA GLU A 112 -22.14 -7.81 -1.82
C GLU A 112 -21.26 -6.92 -0.94
N ARG A 113 -19.93 -7.09 -1.03
CA ARG A 113 -18.95 -6.34 -0.25
C ARG A 113 -17.65 -6.21 -1.03
N ILE A 114 -16.98 -5.08 -0.86
CA ILE A 114 -15.62 -4.84 -1.34
C ILE A 114 -14.76 -4.51 -0.12
N GLU A 115 -13.68 -5.27 0.08
CA GLU A 115 -12.63 -4.93 1.04
C GLU A 115 -11.51 -4.24 0.26
N SER A 116 -11.51 -2.92 0.34
CA SER A 116 -10.60 -2.04 -0.40
C SER A 116 -9.46 -1.50 0.45
N GLY A 117 -9.43 -1.78 1.75
CA GLY A 117 -8.40 -1.33 2.68
C GLY A 117 -8.69 0.11 3.05
N GLY A 118 -7.74 1.02 2.79
CA GLY A 118 -7.95 2.47 2.92
C GLY A 118 -8.51 3.14 1.67
N TYR A 119 -8.68 2.40 0.57
CA TYR A 119 -9.17 2.96 -0.68
C TYR A 119 -10.69 3.12 -0.67
N SER A 120 -11.18 4.21 -1.24
CA SER A 120 -12.63 4.40 -1.37
C SER A 120 -13.20 3.42 -2.38
N SER A 121 -14.33 2.83 -2.03
CA SER A 121 -15.06 1.93 -2.91
C SER A 121 -16.56 2.23 -2.86
N ALA A 122 -17.24 1.94 -3.96
CA ALA A 122 -18.68 2.12 -4.09
C ALA A 122 -19.28 0.91 -4.81
N ILE A 123 -20.48 0.52 -4.40
CA ILE A 123 -21.28 -0.51 -5.08
C ILE A 123 -22.52 0.20 -5.64
N THR A 124 -22.79 0.03 -6.94
CA THR A 124 -23.84 0.72 -7.67
C THR A 124 -24.68 -0.25 -8.50
N GLY A 125 -25.72 0.28 -9.17
CA GLY A 125 -26.56 -0.50 -10.10
C GLY A 125 -27.22 -1.71 -9.43
N GLU A 126 -27.85 -1.54 -8.27
CA GLU A 126 -28.47 -2.64 -7.51
C GLU A 126 -27.50 -3.81 -7.21
N LYS A 127 -26.24 -3.49 -6.90
CA LYS A 127 -25.15 -4.44 -6.64
C LYS A 127 -24.65 -5.19 -7.88
N THR A 128 -24.94 -4.72 -9.08
CA THR A 128 -24.38 -5.29 -10.31
C THR A 128 -23.04 -4.67 -10.71
N SER A 129 -22.66 -3.54 -10.11
CA SER A 129 -21.41 -2.85 -10.40
C SER A 129 -20.70 -2.42 -9.12
N GLY A 130 -19.37 -2.32 -9.18
CA GLY A 130 -18.52 -1.75 -8.14
C GLY A 130 -17.42 -0.88 -8.74
N GLU A 131 -16.91 0.07 -7.96
CA GLU A 131 -15.75 0.89 -8.31
C GLU A 131 -14.84 1.04 -7.10
N ILE A 132 -13.53 0.96 -7.31
CA ILE A 132 -12.49 1.20 -6.32
C ILE A 132 -11.59 2.31 -6.84
N THR A 133 -11.47 3.41 -6.09
CA THR A 133 -10.61 4.54 -6.46
C THR A 133 -9.25 4.40 -5.80
N VAL A 134 -8.20 4.30 -6.60
CA VAL A 134 -6.82 4.06 -6.13
C VAL A 134 -5.98 5.35 -6.19
N GLY A 135 -6.19 6.18 -7.22
CA GLY A 135 -5.46 7.45 -7.36
C GLY A 135 -4.12 7.26 -8.08
N VAL A 136 -3.00 7.60 -7.44
CA VAL A 136 -1.67 7.41 -8.03
C VAL A 136 -1.25 5.94 -7.90
N LEU A 137 -0.60 5.39 -8.93
CA LEU A 137 0.05 4.08 -8.88
C LEU A 137 1.56 4.20 -9.16
N TYR A 138 2.38 3.57 -8.32
CA TYR A 138 3.84 3.55 -8.44
C TYR A 138 4.38 2.27 -9.12
N ALA A 139 5.55 2.36 -9.74
CA ALA A 139 6.20 1.25 -10.40
C ALA A 139 6.49 0.11 -9.42
N GLY A 140 6.10 -1.10 -9.81
CA GLY A 140 6.34 -2.30 -9.01
C GLY A 140 5.44 -2.44 -7.77
N GLU A 141 4.53 -1.50 -7.51
CA GLU A 141 3.54 -1.68 -6.44
C GLU A 141 2.38 -2.57 -6.91
N ALA A 142 1.83 -3.34 -5.98
CA ALA A 142 0.65 -4.17 -6.19
C ALA A 142 -0.46 -3.73 -5.22
N LYS A 143 -1.69 -3.62 -5.72
CA LYS A 143 -2.88 -3.36 -4.90
C LYS A 143 -3.79 -4.58 -4.98
N SER A 144 -4.04 -5.17 -3.83
CA SER A 144 -4.93 -6.31 -3.64
C SER A 144 -6.26 -5.85 -3.05
N PHE A 145 -7.35 -6.40 -3.55
CA PHE A 145 -8.71 -6.13 -3.08
C PHE A 145 -9.48 -7.44 -3.00
N ILE A 146 -10.41 -7.55 -2.04
CA ILE A 146 -11.30 -8.71 -1.92
C ILE A 146 -12.71 -8.30 -2.29
N VAL A 147 -13.33 -9.07 -3.19
CA VAL A 147 -14.69 -8.82 -3.66
C VAL A 147 -15.55 -10.03 -3.28
N HIS A 148 -16.56 -9.81 -2.44
CA HIS A 148 -17.52 -10.83 -2.05
C HIS A 148 -18.69 -10.82 -3.03
N LEU A 149 -18.89 -11.94 -3.71
CA LEU A 149 -19.93 -12.12 -4.71
C LEU A 149 -21.04 -13.03 -4.20
N ASN A 150 -22.29 -12.64 -4.42
CA ASN A 150 -23.42 -13.55 -4.37
C ASN A 150 -23.65 -14.12 -5.77
N VAL A 151 -23.57 -15.44 -5.89
CA VAL A 151 -23.64 -16.16 -7.16
C VAL A 151 -24.89 -17.04 -7.13
N PRO A 152 -25.97 -16.70 -7.87
CA PRO A 152 -27.21 -17.48 -7.85
C PRO A 152 -27.01 -18.85 -8.51
N ALA A 153 -27.82 -19.85 -8.15
CA ALA A 153 -27.79 -21.15 -8.82
C ALA A 153 -28.13 -21.03 -10.32
N VAL A 154 -27.57 -21.92 -11.15
CA VAL A 154 -27.94 -21.99 -12.58
C VAL A 154 -29.36 -22.56 -12.68
N PRO A 155 -30.30 -21.90 -13.38
CA PRO A 155 -31.61 -22.49 -13.62
C PRO A 155 -31.49 -23.76 -14.49
N PRO A 156 -32.27 -24.82 -14.22
CA PRO A 156 -32.15 -26.11 -14.91
C PRO A 156 -32.47 -26.07 -16.42
N THR A 157 -32.98 -24.95 -16.92
CA THR A 157 -33.36 -24.73 -18.32
C THR A 157 -32.23 -24.28 -19.24
N SER A 158 -31.04 -23.98 -18.74
CA SER A 158 -29.85 -23.78 -19.59
C SER A 158 -29.10 -25.09 -19.79
N ALA A 159 -29.81 -26.13 -20.25
CA ALA A 159 -29.15 -27.30 -20.80
C ALA A 159 -28.50 -26.88 -22.12
N SER A 160 -27.22 -26.52 -22.07
CA SER A 160 -26.38 -26.56 -23.25
C SER A 160 -26.44 -27.99 -23.81
N VAL A 161 -26.70 -28.08 -25.11
CA VAL A 161 -26.97 -29.35 -25.82
C VAL A 161 -25.72 -30.24 -25.91
N ASP A 162 -24.55 -29.76 -25.50
CA ASP A 162 -23.31 -30.52 -25.50
C ASP A 162 -22.75 -30.57 -24.07
N GLY A 163 -22.48 -31.77 -23.56
CA GLY A 163 -21.98 -32.05 -22.22
C GLY A 163 -20.57 -31.49 -21.94
N CYS A 164 -20.39 -30.19 -22.08
CA CYS A 164 -19.21 -29.45 -21.69
C CYS A 164 -19.57 -28.56 -20.50
N CYS A 165 -18.64 -28.43 -19.55
CA CYS A 165 -18.86 -27.64 -18.36
C CYS A 165 -19.03 -26.16 -18.73
N ASP A 166 -20.22 -25.60 -18.50
CA ASP A 166 -20.49 -24.21 -18.84
C ASP A 166 -19.62 -23.27 -17.98
N LYS A 167 -18.57 -22.73 -18.60
CA LYS A 167 -17.73 -21.69 -18.02
C LYS A 167 -18.56 -20.41 -18.01
N GLN A 168 -19.06 -20.01 -16.84
CA GLN A 168 -19.82 -18.78 -16.71
C GLN A 168 -18.91 -17.65 -16.27
N GLU A 169 -18.92 -16.56 -17.04
CA GLU A 169 -18.37 -15.29 -16.62
C GLU A 169 -19.21 -14.74 -15.46
N LEU A 170 -18.55 -14.38 -14.35
CA LEU A 170 -19.23 -13.87 -13.17
C LEU A 170 -19.05 -12.36 -13.03
N LEU A 171 -17.80 -11.91 -13.19
CA LEU A 171 -17.40 -10.54 -12.92
C LEU A 171 -16.27 -10.16 -13.88
N THR A 172 -16.38 -9.02 -14.53
CA THR A 172 -15.26 -8.41 -15.25
C THR A 172 -14.70 -7.26 -14.44
N ALA A 173 -13.41 -7.32 -14.16
CA ALA A 173 -12.65 -6.24 -13.53
C ALA A 173 -11.89 -5.46 -14.60
N SER A 174 -12.04 -4.14 -14.61
CA SER A 174 -11.43 -3.24 -15.58
C SER A 174 -10.59 -2.19 -14.87
N PHE A 175 -9.33 -2.07 -15.28
CA PHE A 175 -8.43 -1.05 -14.76
C PHE A 175 -8.44 0.18 -15.68
N PHE A 176 -8.58 1.36 -15.08
CA PHE A 176 -8.50 2.65 -15.76
C PHE A 176 -7.44 3.51 -15.10
N GLY A 177 -6.73 4.29 -15.88
CA GLY A 177 -5.71 5.24 -15.41
C GLY A 177 -5.11 6.03 -16.56
N GLN A 178 -4.50 7.16 -16.25
CA GLN A 178 -3.66 7.92 -17.20
C GLN A 178 -2.22 7.48 -17.02
N TYR A 179 -1.61 6.95 -18.07
CA TYR A 179 -0.24 6.44 -18.05
C TYR A 179 0.74 7.55 -18.42
N THR A 180 1.91 7.51 -17.78
CA THR A 180 3.06 8.36 -18.10
C THR A 180 3.86 7.76 -19.27
N THR A 181 3.22 7.48 -20.42
CA THR A 181 3.97 7.03 -21.60
C THR A 181 4.64 8.21 -22.29
N SER A 182 5.93 8.06 -22.61
CA SER A 182 6.71 9.05 -23.37
C SER A 182 6.25 9.22 -24.82
N ASP A 183 5.50 8.26 -25.36
CA ASP A 183 5.07 8.25 -26.76
C ASP A 183 3.58 8.64 -26.87
N GLY A 184 3.36 9.90 -27.27
CA GLY A 184 2.07 10.58 -27.23
C GLY A 184 1.08 10.26 -28.35
N ASP A 185 0.97 9.01 -28.83
CA ASP A 185 0.08 8.73 -29.97
C ASP A 185 -0.63 7.36 -29.98
N ALA A 186 -0.59 6.60 -28.87
CA ALA A 186 -1.33 5.35 -28.75
C ALA A 186 -2.48 5.49 -27.74
N SER A 187 -3.70 5.10 -28.13
CA SER A 187 -4.81 4.92 -27.19
C SER A 187 -4.34 4.05 -26.01
N PRO A 188 -4.62 4.45 -24.75
CA PRO A 188 -4.15 3.71 -23.59
C PRO A 188 -4.59 2.25 -23.66
N PRO A 189 -3.72 1.28 -23.32
CA PRO A 189 -4.09 -0.13 -23.37
C PRO A 189 -5.26 -0.39 -22.42
N LYS A 190 -6.31 -1.02 -22.95
CA LYS A 190 -7.45 -1.47 -22.15
C LYS A 190 -7.01 -2.67 -21.31
N ILE A 191 -6.77 -2.46 -20.02
CA ILE A 191 -6.35 -3.51 -19.09
C ILE A 191 -7.59 -4.05 -18.39
N GLN A 192 -7.96 -5.29 -18.69
CA GLN A 192 -9.10 -5.99 -18.10
C GLN A 192 -8.70 -7.39 -17.65
N ALA A 193 -9.34 -7.85 -16.57
CA ALA A 193 -9.27 -9.21 -16.09
C ALA A 193 -10.69 -9.70 -15.87
N THR A 194 -11.05 -10.79 -16.54
CA THR A 194 -12.37 -11.40 -16.40
C THR A 194 -12.30 -12.59 -15.45
N LEU A 195 -13.18 -12.59 -14.45
CA LEU A 195 -13.35 -13.68 -13.52
C LEU A 195 -14.48 -14.60 -14.01
N SER A 196 -14.13 -15.86 -14.24
CA SER A 196 -15.03 -16.91 -14.67
C SER A 196 -14.94 -18.10 -13.75
N VAL A 197 -16.08 -18.72 -13.42
CA VAL A 197 -16.12 -19.94 -12.60
C VAL A 197 -16.81 -21.05 -13.37
N GLN A 198 -16.25 -22.25 -13.25
CA GLN A 198 -16.90 -23.47 -13.72
C GLN A 198 -17.93 -23.91 -12.68
N ARG A 199 -19.21 -23.90 -13.09
CA ARG A 199 -20.30 -24.38 -12.25
C ARG A 199 -20.52 -25.87 -12.46
N SER A 200 -20.93 -26.55 -11.39
CA SER A 200 -21.32 -27.96 -11.50
C SER A 200 -22.57 -28.07 -12.38
N PRO A 201 -22.73 -29.16 -13.16
CA PRO A 201 -23.94 -29.39 -13.93
C PRO A 201 -25.17 -29.44 -13.02
N PRO A 202 -26.37 -29.09 -13.53
CA PRO A 202 -27.61 -29.19 -12.77
C PRO A 202 -27.82 -30.62 -12.24
N GLU A 203 -28.39 -30.73 -11.03
CA GLU A 203 -28.63 -32.01 -10.34
C GLU A 203 -29.37 -32.99 -11.26
N GLY A 204 -28.72 -34.12 -11.58
CA GLY A 204 -29.26 -35.14 -12.48
C GLY A 204 -28.22 -35.84 -13.35
N VAL A 205 -27.02 -35.25 -13.54
CA VAL A 205 -25.89 -35.90 -14.21
C VAL A 205 -24.93 -36.45 -13.16
N ALA A 206 -24.87 -37.78 -13.02
CA ALA A 206 -23.94 -38.44 -12.11
C ALA A 206 -22.50 -38.28 -12.63
N VAL A 207 -21.81 -37.24 -12.16
CA VAL A 207 -20.35 -37.11 -12.33
C VAL A 207 -19.68 -37.46 -11.02
N ALA A 208 -18.81 -38.47 -11.09
CA ALA A 208 -18.02 -38.97 -9.98
C ALA A 208 -17.19 -37.85 -9.33
N ALA A 209 -17.16 -37.87 -8.00
CA ALA A 209 -16.36 -37.02 -7.11
C ALA A 209 -16.63 -35.52 -7.23
N SER A 210 -17.50 -35.02 -6.34
CA SER A 210 -17.41 -33.64 -5.85
C SER A 210 -16.03 -33.45 -5.21
N LEU A 211 -15.02 -33.12 -6.01
CA LEU A 211 -13.72 -32.71 -5.51
C LEU A 211 -13.98 -31.56 -4.54
N GLN A 212 -13.64 -31.79 -3.26
CA GLN A 212 -13.66 -30.75 -2.24
C GLN A 212 -12.81 -29.59 -2.80
N LYS A 213 -13.47 -28.48 -3.18
CA LYS A 213 -12.76 -27.31 -3.70
C LYS A 213 -11.92 -26.77 -2.55
N VAL A 214 -10.62 -27.02 -2.61
CA VAL A 214 -9.67 -26.47 -1.65
C VAL A 214 -9.58 -24.97 -1.91
N PRO A 215 -9.73 -24.12 -0.89
CA PRO A 215 -9.55 -22.68 -1.02
C PRO A 215 -8.18 -22.34 -1.62
N VAL A 216 -8.13 -21.31 -2.48
CA VAL A 216 -6.88 -20.87 -3.09
C VAL A 216 -6.01 -20.19 -2.02
N PRO A 217 -4.78 -20.67 -1.72
CA PRO A 217 -3.97 -20.14 -0.62
C PRO A 217 -3.74 -18.62 -0.70
N VAL A 218 -3.44 -18.09 -1.89
CA VAL A 218 -3.24 -16.65 -2.09
C VAL A 218 -4.46 -15.80 -1.71
N VAL A 219 -5.68 -16.32 -1.95
CA VAL A 219 -6.92 -15.63 -1.55
C VAL A 219 -7.10 -15.71 -0.05
N MET A 220 -6.77 -16.86 0.56
CA MET A 220 -6.83 -17.05 2.00
C MET A 220 -5.84 -16.15 2.75
N ASP A 221 -4.61 -16.04 2.26
CA ASP A 221 -3.59 -15.13 2.80
C ASP A 221 -4.09 -13.68 2.73
N GLN A 222 -4.72 -13.29 1.62
CA GLN A 222 -5.28 -11.94 1.48
C GLN A 222 -6.44 -11.71 2.46
N ILE A 223 -7.37 -12.67 2.62
CA ILE A 223 -8.47 -12.58 3.59
C ILE A 223 -7.91 -12.44 5.01
N ALA A 224 -6.87 -13.20 5.35
CA ALA A 224 -6.22 -13.08 6.65
C ALA A 224 -5.56 -11.71 6.82
N GLN A 225 -4.83 -11.20 5.82
CA GLN A 225 -4.20 -9.89 5.87
C GLN A 225 -5.23 -8.76 6.10
N PHE A 226 -6.34 -8.78 5.37
CA PHE A 226 -7.43 -7.81 5.58
C PHE A 226 -8.11 -7.97 6.95
N GLY A 227 -8.25 -9.20 7.43
CA GLY A 227 -8.74 -9.48 8.77
C GLY A 227 -7.84 -8.94 9.88
N VAL A 228 -6.51 -9.04 9.74
CA VAL A 228 -5.56 -8.45 10.70
C VAL A 228 -5.61 -6.93 10.63
N LEU A 229 -5.71 -6.35 9.44
CA LEU A 229 -5.90 -4.91 9.28
C LEU A 229 -7.16 -4.43 10.01
N ASP A 230 -8.29 -5.12 9.84
CA ASP A 230 -9.55 -4.80 10.53
C ASP A 230 -9.43 -4.93 12.05
N MET A 231 -8.78 -5.99 12.53
CA MET A 231 -8.50 -6.21 13.95
C MET A 231 -7.67 -5.07 14.56
N VAL A 232 -6.56 -4.70 13.92
CA VAL A 232 -5.67 -3.63 14.41
C VAL A 232 -6.35 -2.27 14.32
N THR A 233 -7.11 -2.01 13.25
CA THR A 233 -7.89 -0.77 13.11
C THR A 233 -8.87 -0.64 14.26
N THR A 234 -9.67 -1.68 14.51
CA THR A 234 -10.64 -1.73 15.60
C THR A 234 -9.98 -1.58 16.97
N PHE A 235 -8.80 -2.16 17.18
CA PHE A 235 -8.05 -2.01 18.42
C PHE A 235 -7.57 -0.57 18.62
N VAL A 236 -7.00 0.05 17.58
CA VAL A 236 -6.52 1.43 17.64
C VAL A 236 -7.67 2.40 17.91
N GLU A 237 -8.77 2.26 17.19
CA GLU A 237 -9.95 3.13 17.34
C GLU A 237 -10.55 3.05 18.74
N ASN A 238 -10.69 1.85 19.30
CA ASN A 238 -11.35 1.66 20.59
C ASN A 238 -10.44 1.89 21.79
N GLU A 239 -9.14 1.56 21.67
CA GLU A 239 -8.24 1.51 22.84
C GLU A 239 -7.21 2.63 22.84
N ILE A 240 -6.75 3.11 21.67
CA ILE A 240 -5.63 4.07 21.57
C ILE A 240 -6.11 5.47 21.19
N TRP A 241 -7.17 5.57 20.37
CA TRP A 241 -7.59 6.83 19.79
C TRP A 241 -8.07 7.87 20.82
N GLU A 242 -8.68 7.44 21.91
CA GLU A 242 -9.16 8.34 22.96
C GLU A 242 -8.14 8.58 24.09
N LEU A 243 -7.00 7.87 24.07
CA LEU A 243 -5.99 8.04 25.11
C LEU A 243 -5.24 9.37 24.94
N SER A 244 -5.19 10.11 26.05
CA SER A 244 -4.40 11.34 26.18
C SER A 244 -2.90 11.06 26.36
N SER A 245 -2.56 9.96 27.03
CA SER A 245 -1.20 9.45 27.24
C SER A 245 -1.25 7.99 27.68
N ILE A 246 -0.21 7.21 27.38
CA ILE A 246 -0.08 5.81 27.80
C ILE A 246 0.87 5.76 29.01
N THR A 247 0.38 5.35 30.18
CA THR A 247 1.26 5.02 31.33
C THR A 247 1.82 3.61 31.18
N ALA A 248 2.86 3.25 31.93
CA ALA A 248 3.41 1.89 31.91
C ALA A 248 2.35 0.81 32.18
N GLU A 249 1.45 1.02 33.14
CA GLU A 249 0.39 0.04 33.44
C GLU A 249 -0.63 -0.07 32.30
N VAL A 250 -1.02 1.07 31.71
CA VAL A 250 -1.95 1.10 30.57
C VAL A 250 -1.31 0.46 29.33
N GLY A 251 -0.03 0.73 29.06
CA GLY A 251 0.73 0.13 27.98
C GLY A 251 0.80 -1.39 28.09
N ALA A 252 1.16 -1.91 29.27
CA ALA A 252 1.19 -3.35 29.54
C ALA A 252 -0.20 -4.02 29.42
N ALA A 253 -1.25 -3.35 29.89
CA ALA A 253 -2.63 -3.83 29.76
C ALA A 253 -3.07 -3.90 28.29
N MET A 254 -2.78 -2.85 27.50
CA MET A 254 -3.07 -2.82 26.06
C MET A 254 -2.29 -3.87 25.29
N ALA A 255 -1.01 -4.06 25.60
CA ALA A 255 -0.19 -5.10 25.00
C ALA A 255 -0.79 -6.50 25.23
N THR A 256 -1.21 -6.80 26.47
CA THR A 256 -1.87 -8.06 26.82
C THR A 256 -3.19 -8.24 26.06
N LYS A 257 -3.95 -7.15 25.91
CA LYS A 257 -5.23 -7.17 25.18
C LYS A 257 -5.03 -7.41 23.68
N LEU A 258 -4.08 -6.74 23.04
CA LEU A 258 -3.75 -6.95 21.63
C LEU A 258 -3.26 -8.39 21.38
N GLN A 259 -2.43 -8.91 22.28
CA GLN A 259 -1.98 -10.31 22.23
C GLN A 259 -3.16 -11.30 22.29
N SER A 260 -4.12 -11.07 23.18
CA SER A 260 -5.34 -11.89 23.27
C SER A 260 -6.15 -11.86 21.97
N TRP A 261 -6.33 -10.67 21.37
CA TRP A 261 -7.04 -10.53 20.09
C TRP A 261 -6.33 -11.28 18.96
N TRP A 262 -4.99 -11.22 18.92
CA TRP A 262 -4.19 -11.97 17.97
C TRP A 262 -4.36 -13.49 18.14
N GLU A 263 -4.30 -14.00 19.38
CA GLU A 263 -4.48 -15.42 19.67
C GLU A 263 -5.86 -15.91 19.26
N GLU A 264 -6.92 -15.14 19.54
CA GLU A 264 -8.28 -15.44 19.09
C GLU A 264 -8.38 -15.43 17.56
N PHE A 265 -7.74 -14.46 16.89
CA PHE A 265 -7.70 -14.36 15.43
C PHE A 265 -7.04 -15.59 14.79
N VAL A 266 -5.92 -16.04 15.34
CA VAL A 266 -5.18 -17.23 14.91
C VAL A 266 -6.01 -18.49 15.18
N GLN A 267 -6.59 -18.62 16.37
CA GLN A 267 -7.40 -19.78 16.76
C GLN A 267 -8.63 -19.95 15.86
N ALA A 268 -9.28 -18.85 15.45
CA ALA A 268 -10.39 -18.87 14.51
C ALA A 268 -10.01 -19.41 13.10
N ARG A 269 -8.72 -19.42 12.78
CA ARG A 269 -8.17 -19.82 11.47
C ARG A 269 -7.24 -21.04 11.54
N GLN A 270 -7.15 -21.72 12.68
CA GLN A 270 -6.25 -22.87 12.88
C GLN A 270 -6.44 -24.02 11.88
N PHE A 271 -7.61 -24.12 11.24
CA PHE A 271 -7.92 -25.16 10.24
C PHE A 271 -7.77 -24.69 8.79
N TRP A 272 -7.27 -23.47 8.55
CA TRP A 272 -7.02 -22.96 7.21
C TRP A 272 -5.71 -23.55 6.67
N SER A 273 -5.82 -24.60 5.87
CA SER A 273 -4.66 -25.26 5.28
C SER A 273 -3.89 -24.33 4.34
N GLY A 274 -2.59 -24.18 4.56
CA GLY A 274 -1.70 -23.40 3.69
C GLY A 274 -1.66 -21.89 3.97
N LEU A 275 -2.33 -21.43 5.04
CA LEU A 275 -2.25 -20.05 5.51
C LEU A 275 -0.90 -19.81 6.21
N ASP A 276 -0.15 -18.81 5.77
CA ASP A 276 1.09 -18.36 6.43
C ASP A 276 0.87 -17.01 7.11
N LEU A 277 0.87 -17.02 8.45
CA LEU A 277 0.72 -15.82 9.27
C LEU A 277 2.06 -15.32 9.83
N GLY A 278 3.20 -15.95 9.53
CA GLY A 278 4.46 -15.70 10.22
C GLY A 278 4.95 -14.24 10.10
N VAL A 279 4.76 -13.60 8.93
CA VAL A 279 5.11 -12.19 8.75
C VAL A 279 4.24 -11.28 9.62
N LEU A 280 2.92 -11.52 9.63
CA LEU A 280 1.97 -10.73 10.42
C LEU A 280 2.19 -10.96 11.92
N GLU A 281 2.54 -12.17 12.33
CA GLU A 281 2.88 -12.51 13.71
C GLU A 281 4.06 -11.68 14.22
N VAL A 282 5.13 -11.57 13.42
CA VAL A 282 6.31 -10.76 13.76
C VAL A 282 5.93 -9.28 13.92
N GLU A 283 5.08 -8.75 13.05
CA GLU A 283 4.63 -7.36 13.11
C GLU A 283 3.73 -7.08 14.32
N ILE A 284 2.78 -7.97 14.62
CA ILE A 284 1.90 -7.86 15.79
C ILE A 284 2.70 -8.00 17.09
N ASN A 285 3.59 -8.99 17.19
CA ASN A 285 4.47 -9.16 18.36
C ASN A 285 5.33 -7.92 18.62
N LYS A 286 5.74 -7.23 17.56
CA LYS A 286 6.46 -5.96 17.67
C LYS A 286 5.58 -4.83 18.21
N MET A 287 4.33 -4.72 17.76
CA MET A 287 3.36 -3.77 18.35
C MET A 287 3.13 -4.05 19.84
N VAL A 288 2.92 -5.32 20.21
CA VAL A 288 2.77 -5.77 21.59
C VAL A 288 3.99 -5.38 22.44
N THR A 289 5.20 -5.62 21.91
CA THR A 289 6.46 -5.28 22.58
C THR A 289 6.59 -3.76 22.81
N ILE A 290 6.29 -2.97 21.78
CA ILE A 290 6.36 -1.50 21.87
C ILE A 290 5.32 -0.96 22.86
N LEU A 291 4.10 -1.50 22.85
CA LEU A 291 3.04 -1.14 23.80
C LEU A 291 3.42 -1.50 25.24
N ALA A 292 3.98 -2.69 25.47
CA ALA A 292 4.38 -3.13 26.81
C ALA A 292 5.52 -2.28 27.39
N ALA A 293 6.41 -1.77 26.54
CA ALA A 293 7.49 -0.88 26.93
C ALA A 293 7.07 0.60 27.02
N ALA A 294 5.90 0.97 26.47
CA ALA A 294 5.42 2.35 26.44
C ALA A 294 5.21 2.89 27.87
N GLY A 295 5.78 4.07 28.16
CA GLY A 295 5.65 4.71 29.46
C GLY A 295 6.55 4.13 30.56
N SER A 296 7.41 3.17 30.24
CA SER A 296 8.51 2.75 31.11
C SER A 296 9.56 3.86 31.23
N SER A 297 10.13 4.04 32.42
CA SER A 297 11.13 5.09 32.72
C SER A 297 12.54 4.78 32.23
N SER A 298 12.75 3.68 31.52
CA SER A 298 14.04 3.35 30.92
C SER A 298 14.37 4.29 29.75
N CYS A 299 15.62 4.77 29.68
CA CYS A 299 16.10 5.65 28.62
C CYS A 299 16.04 5.01 27.21
N SER A 300 15.90 3.68 27.13
CA SER A 300 15.78 2.94 25.87
C SER A 300 14.33 2.59 25.51
N SER A 301 13.37 2.89 26.39
CA SER A 301 11.97 2.57 26.15
C SER A 301 11.34 3.55 25.16
N PRO A 302 10.47 3.07 24.25
CA PRO A 302 9.70 3.94 23.37
C PRO A 302 8.79 4.85 24.20
N SER A 303 8.68 6.11 23.78
CA SER A 303 7.68 7.01 24.34
C SER A 303 6.27 6.48 24.09
N PRO A 304 5.28 6.77 24.95
CA PRO A 304 3.87 6.57 24.66
C PRO A 304 3.46 7.01 23.25
N VAL A 305 3.98 8.16 22.79
CA VAL A 305 3.71 8.69 21.45
C VAL A 305 4.34 7.80 20.37
N SER A 306 5.54 7.26 20.59
CA SER A 306 6.19 6.33 19.66
C SER A 306 5.36 5.07 19.45
N ALA A 307 4.70 4.55 20.48
CA ALA A 307 3.84 3.37 20.36
C ALA A 307 2.62 3.64 19.47
N THR A 308 1.91 4.74 19.73
CA THR A 308 0.80 5.19 18.86
C THR A 308 1.29 5.47 17.44
N ALA A 309 2.40 6.19 17.28
CA ALA A 309 2.96 6.55 15.99
C ALA A 309 3.35 5.31 15.17
N TYR A 310 3.92 4.29 15.80
CA TYR A 310 4.25 3.02 15.14
C TYR A 310 3.00 2.34 14.59
N MET A 311 1.95 2.19 15.41
CA MET A 311 0.72 1.52 14.99
C MET A 311 -0.03 2.30 13.90
N LEU A 312 -0.09 3.63 14.01
CA LEU A 312 -0.70 4.47 12.98
C LEU A 312 0.08 4.44 11.66
N SER A 313 1.43 4.37 11.72
CA SER A 313 2.27 4.19 10.53
C SER A 313 2.06 2.81 9.88
N TRP A 314 1.87 1.76 10.70
CA TRP A 314 1.52 0.42 10.22
C TRP A 314 0.15 0.39 9.54
N LEU A 315 -0.87 0.98 10.18
CA LEU A 315 -2.20 1.11 9.60
C LEU A 315 -2.15 1.84 8.27
N SER A 316 -1.48 3.00 8.21
CA SER A 316 -1.30 3.74 6.97
C SER A 316 -0.65 2.88 5.89
N SER A 317 0.35 2.07 6.25
CA SER A 317 1.04 1.15 5.34
C SER A 317 0.09 0.11 4.74
N TYR A 318 -0.69 -0.58 5.56
CA TYR A 318 -1.59 -1.65 5.12
C TYR A 318 -2.85 -1.12 4.44
N GLN A 319 -3.41 0.00 4.91
CA GLN A 319 -4.56 0.66 4.29
C GLN A 319 -4.24 1.14 2.88
N THR A 320 -3.07 1.76 2.70
CA THR A 320 -2.63 2.26 1.39
C THR A 320 -1.85 1.21 0.59
N GLN A 321 -1.52 0.07 1.20
CA GLN A 321 -0.67 -0.97 0.62
C GLN A 321 0.65 -0.39 0.06
N ARG A 322 1.31 0.44 0.89
CA ARG A 322 2.54 1.17 0.56
C ARG A 322 3.53 1.10 1.70
N PRO A 323 4.83 1.17 1.41
CA PRO A 323 5.84 1.18 2.46
C PRO A 323 5.77 2.50 3.26
N THR A 324 5.84 2.38 4.58
CA THR A 324 6.01 3.50 5.51
C THR A 324 7.16 3.17 6.46
N ALA A 325 7.89 4.19 6.91
CA ALA A 325 8.90 4.00 7.95
C ALA A 325 8.20 3.93 9.31
N MET A 326 8.38 2.84 10.04
CA MET A 326 7.71 2.60 11.34
C MET A 326 8.73 2.73 12.48
N GLY A 327 9.08 3.96 12.84
CA GLY A 327 10.14 4.31 13.79
C GLY A 327 11.56 4.21 13.21
N SER A 328 11.74 3.46 12.11
CA SER A 328 12.98 3.33 11.33
C SER A 328 12.65 2.80 9.91
N PRO A 329 13.44 3.15 8.88
CA PRO A 329 13.33 2.56 7.54
C PRO A 329 13.62 1.05 7.50
N SER A 330 14.26 0.48 8.52
CA SER A 330 14.41 -0.99 8.63
C SER A 330 13.11 -1.70 9.00
N ASN A 331 12.11 -0.95 9.48
CA ASN A 331 10.84 -1.48 9.95
C ASN A 331 9.75 -1.37 8.89
N VAL A 332 10.10 -1.24 7.61
CA VAL A 332 9.11 -1.23 6.51
C VAL A 332 8.48 -2.61 6.39
N ALA A 333 7.15 -2.66 6.27
CA ALA A 333 6.42 -3.90 6.04
C ALA A 333 6.93 -4.58 4.76
N PRO A 334 7.45 -5.83 4.82
CA PRO A 334 8.09 -6.47 3.68
C PRO A 334 7.11 -6.70 2.52
N ALA A 335 5.81 -6.80 2.81
CA ALA A 335 4.75 -6.93 1.82
C ALA A 335 4.70 -5.78 0.80
N PHE A 336 5.19 -4.58 1.17
CA PHE A 336 5.12 -3.38 0.33
C PHE A 336 6.50 -2.82 -0.05
N ALA A 337 7.58 -3.52 0.32
CA ALA A 337 8.95 -3.11 -0.01
C ALA A 337 9.27 -3.46 -1.47
N THR A 338 9.06 -2.50 -2.38
CA THR A 338 9.41 -2.66 -3.80
C THR A 338 10.93 -2.61 -4.02
N LEU A 339 11.39 -3.09 -5.17
CA LEU A 339 12.80 -2.97 -5.57
C LEU A 339 13.26 -1.50 -5.59
N SER A 340 12.41 -0.59 -6.06
CA SER A 340 12.68 0.85 -6.07
C SER A 340 12.90 1.38 -4.64
N VAL A 341 12.12 0.93 -3.66
CA VAL A 341 12.29 1.29 -2.25
C VAL A 341 13.64 0.81 -1.74
N GLN A 342 13.97 -0.46 -1.97
CA GLN A 342 15.23 -1.07 -1.51
C GLN A 342 16.45 -0.34 -2.09
N LEU A 343 16.44 -0.06 -3.40
CA LEU A 343 17.52 0.65 -4.07
C LEU A 343 17.64 2.10 -3.58
N THR A 344 16.52 2.83 -3.46
CA THR A 344 16.54 4.24 -3.02
C THR A 344 17.08 4.35 -1.58
N VAL A 345 16.68 3.43 -0.69
CA VAL A 345 17.20 3.38 0.68
C VAL A 345 18.69 3.04 0.69
N GLN A 346 19.13 2.05 -0.11
CA GLN A 346 20.54 1.66 -0.20
C GLN A 346 21.44 2.78 -0.75
N GLU A 347 21.01 3.47 -1.80
CA GLU A 347 21.70 4.65 -2.34
C GLU A 347 21.84 5.73 -1.28
N THR A 348 20.76 6.01 -0.55
CA THR A 348 20.75 7.00 0.53
C THR A 348 21.73 6.64 1.64
N THR A 349 21.73 5.38 2.09
CA THR A 349 22.71 4.87 3.06
C THR A 349 24.14 5.03 2.56
N THR A 350 24.40 4.74 1.28
CA THR A 350 25.73 4.87 0.68
C THR A 350 26.20 6.33 0.66
N ILE A 351 25.31 7.26 0.31
CA ILE A 351 25.62 8.70 0.26
C ILE A 351 25.96 9.23 1.66
N ILE A 352 25.22 8.81 2.68
CA ILE A 352 25.37 9.29 4.05
C ILE A 352 26.59 8.68 4.75
N THR A 353 26.90 7.42 4.44
CA THR A 353 28.04 6.70 5.03
C THR A 353 29.34 6.89 4.27
N ALA A 354 29.31 7.58 3.12
CA ALA A 354 30.52 7.90 2.36
C ALA A 354 31.49 8.70 3.25
N PRO A 355 32.73 8.22 3.44
CA PRO A 355 33.71 8.95 4.24
C PRO A 355 33.92 10.31 3.58
N ALA A 356 33.91 11.38 4.39
CA ALA A 356 34.25 12.71 3.93
C ALA A 356 35.68 12.68 3.37
N GLY A 357 35.80 12.49 2.06
CA GLY A 357 37.06 12.57 1.35
C GLY A 357 37.55 14.00 1.45
N SER A 358 38.58 14.24 2.28
CA SER A 358 39.58 15.29 2.11
C SER A 358 39.05 16.59 1.47
N LEU A 359 38.28 17.38 2.23
CA LEU A 359 38.27 18.83 2.01
C LEU A 359 39.63 19.35 2.48
N GLY A 360 40.63 19.16 1.62
CA GLY A 360 41.91 19.85 1.73
C GLY A 360 41.64 21.34 1.64
N GLY A 361 42.19 22.08 2.60
CA GLY A 361 42.26 23.53 2.52
C GLY A 361 42.99 23.99 1.27
N ASP A 362 42.71 25.25 0.96
CA ASP A 362 43.34 26.13 -0.02
C ASP A 362 42.78 26.16 -1.45
N SER A 363 42.24 27.36 -1.74
CA SER A 363 41.94 27.98 -3.03
C SER A 363 40.74 27.43 -3.83
N CYS A 364 39.67 28.23 -3.87
CA CYS A 364 38.77 28.27 -5.03
C CYS A 364 39.58 28.76 -6.25
N PRO A 365 39.69 27.98 -7.34
CA PRO A 365 39.97 28.54 -8.64
C PRO A 365 38.67 29.16 -9.20
N PRO A 366 38.78 30.14 -10.11
CA PRO A 366 37.64 30.92 -10.56
C PRO A 366 36.65 30.04 -11.33
N CYS A 367 35.37 30.36 -11.16
CA CYS A 367 34.27 29.87 -11.95
C CYS A 367 34.50 30.12 -13.45
N GLU A 368 34.80 29.06 -14.19
CA GLU A 368 34.51 28.98 -15.62
C GLU A 368 33.37 27.97 -15.80
N CYS A 369 32.18 28.50 -16.04
CA CYS A 369 31.07 27.74 -16.58
C CYS A 369 31.37 27.47 -18.05
N ASP A 370 31.90 26.29 -18.36
CA ASP A 370 31.81 25.72 -19.71
C ASP A 370 30.97 24.45 -19.66
N ASP A 371 29.91 24.45 -20.46
CA ASP A 371 28.98 23.35 -20.69
C ASP A 371 29.72 22.06 -21.06
N ALA A 372 29.79 21.11 -20.13
CA ALA A 372 30.15 19.73 -20.43
C ALA A 372 29.21 18.80 -19.67
N CYS A 373 28.21 18.27 -20.38
CA CYS A 373 27.48 17.08 -19.96
C CYS A 373 28.48 15.94 -19.72
N VAL A 374 28.75 15.62 -18.46
CA VAL A 374 29.51 14.41 -18.12
C VAL A 374 28.54 13.23 -18.19
N GLU A 375 28.64 12.48 -19.27
CA GLU A 375 27.97 11.20 -19.46
C GLU A 375 28.40 10.24 -18.34
N ALA A 376 27.42 9.70 -17.59
CA ALA A 376 27.67 8.77 -16.50
C ALA A 376 28.30 7.49 -17.06
N ARG A 377 29.55 7.18 -16.69
CA ARG A 377 30.15 5.89 -16.98
C ARG A 377 29.48 4.80 -16.14
N PRO A 378 29.00 3.70 -16.75
CA PRO A 378 28.48 2.58 -15.99
C PRO A 378 29.60 1.89 -15.20
N PRO A 379 29.30 1.29 -14.03
CA PRO A 379 30.27 0.55 -13.25
C PRO A 379 30.83 -0.65 -14.03
N PRO A 380 32.07 -1.10 -13.73
CA PRO A 380 32.74 -2.15 -14.49
C PRO A 380 31.96 -3.47 -14.42
N ALA A 381 31.64 -4.02 -15.59
CA ALA A 381 30.94 -5.28 -15.76
C ALA A 381 31.79 -6.46 -15.30
N LEU A 382 31.26 -7.27 -14.37
CA LEU A 382 31.77 -8.61 -14.09
C LEU A 382 31.50 -9.52 -15.29
N VAL A 383 32.54 -10.21 -15.76
CA VAL A 383 32.52 -11.07 -16.94
C VAL A 383 31.89 -12.45 -16.64
N GLN A 384 30.72 -12.64 -17.25
CA GLN A 384 30.13 -13.81 -17.94
C GLN A 384 30.23 -15.26 -17.40
N ALA A 385 29.05 -15.89 -17.35
CA ALA A 385 28.81 -17.19 -18.01
C ALA A 385 27.45 -17.18 -18.77
N SER A 386 27.57 -17.01 -20.09
CA SER A 386 26.74 -17.54 -21.20
C SER A 386 25.20 -17.39 -21.27
N ASN A 387 24.81 -16.69 -22.35
CA ASN A 387 23.64 -16.89 -23.24
C ASN A 387 22.24 -16.47 -22.76
N VAL A 388 21.94 -15.16 -22.85
CA VAL A 388 20.62 -14.66 -23.29
C VAL A 388 20.83 -13.44 -24.20
N ARG A 389 20.05 -13.39 -25.30
CA ARG A 389 20.09 -12.35 -26.33
C ARG A 389 19.85 -10.95 -25.75
N ARG A 390 20.55 -9.97 -26.32
CA ARG A 390 20.31 -8.52 -26.20
C ARG A 390 18.80 -8.18 -26.26
N CYS A 391 18.30 -7.52 -25.23
CA CYS A 391 17.22 -6.56 -25.36
C CYS A 391 17.78 -5.17 -25.03
N ASN A 392 17.50 -4.20 -25.90
CA ASN A 392 17.89 -2.81 -25.76
C ASN A 392 17.36 -2.21 -24.46
N SER A 393 18.19 -1.37 -23.83
CA SER A 393 17.84 -0.48 -22.73
C SER A 393 16.93 0.64 -23.24
N SER A 394 15.64 0.35 -23.27
CA SER A 394 14.58 1.34 -23.13
C SER A 394 13.90 1.00 -21.81
N ASN A 395 13.92 1.89 -20.82
CA ASN A 395 13.07 1.81 -19.63
C ASN A 395 11.61 2.02 -20.08
N VAL A 396 11.08 1.06 -20.84
CA VAL A 396 9.66 0.95 -21.10
C VAL A 396 9.10 0.37 -19.81
N GLU A 397 8.58 1.27 -18.98
CA GLU A 397 7.82 0.89 -17.80
C GLU A 397 6.67 -0.01 -18.26
N ALA A 398 6.67 -1.26 -17.78
CA ALA A 398 5.67 -2.22 -18.19
C ALA A 398 4.28 -1.70 -17.77
N PRO A 399 3.26 -1.77 -18.64
CA PRO A 399 1.92 -1.37 -18.27
C PRO A 399 1.44 -2.19 -17.06
N PRO A 400 0.64 -1.60 -16.15
CA PRO A 400 0.14 -2.31 -15.00
C PRO A 400 -0.66 -3.54 -15.42
N LYS A 401 -0.61 -4.58 -14.59
CA LYS A 401 -1.32 -5.85 -14.85
C LYS A 401 -2.42 -6.00 -13.83
N LEU A 402 -3.63 -6.28 -14.30
CA LEU A 402 -4.74 -6.69 -13.45
C LEU A 402 -4.83 -8.22 -13.44
N ARG A 403 -4.97 -8.81 -12.25
CA ARG A 403 -5.14 -10.25 -12.09
C ARG A 403 -6.32 -10.51 -11.16
N ALA A 404 -7.26 -11.31 -11.63
CA ALA A 404 -8.37 -11.81 -10.81
C ALA A 404 -8.11 -13.28 -10.43
N VAL A 405 -8.35 -13.63 -9.18
CA VAL A 405 -8.25 -14.99 -8.62
C VAL A 405 -9.49 -15.21 -7.75
N ALA A 406 -10.15 -16.36 -7.89
CA ALA A 406 -11.30 -16.77 -7.08
C ALA A 406 -11.07 -18.14 -6.44
#